data_AF-A0ABD6CV26-F1
#
_entry.id   AF-A0ABD6CV26-F1
#
_cell.length_a   1.000
_cell.length_b   1.000
_cell.length_c   1.000
_cell.angle_alpha   90.00
_cell.angle_beta   90.00
_cell.angle_gamma   90.00
#
_symmetry.space_group_name_H-M   'P 1'
#
loop_
_entity.id
_entity.type
_entity.pdbx_description
1 polymer ?
#
loop_
_entity_poly.entity_id
_entity_poly.type
_entity_poly.pdbx_seq_one_letter_code
_entity_poly.pdbx_strand_id
1 'polypeptide(L)'
;MPEEQLESLLENPAVREAIAVVFDRSDGGSEKLQWGDVSDALSSDEWGRLIREGVLVSAGAGFTIANPEEVRQTLQEHGDSSDTTDGVDDIDPESWAWYDKAAGVTALAFFAGYWNTGIRDIIASFDNLLLAPIVDLVPFYVVIILLAIVTGLYSTVLQARLMDHETMQMYQERMAELNERKEAAKERGDDEALEQIQAEQMEAAGDQLGMFKLQFRPMVWIMLLTIPVFLWLRWKVRGGHLGVGETGLVVPLAGAVSWQEPLLGPMATWIVWYFLASMAARQIIQKTLNVQTSPSSSS
;
A
#
# COMPACT_ATOMS: atom_id res chain seq x y z
N MET A 1 -13.65 -34.69 -0.22
CA MET A 1 -14.41 -33.85 0.73
C MET A 1 -15.44 -33.08 -0.08
N PRO A 2 -16.51 -32.50 0.48
CA PRO A 2 -17.32 -31.53 -0.24
C PRO A 2 -16.59 -30.17 -0.30
N GLU A 3 -16.56 -29.51 -1.47
CA GLU A 3 -15.89 -28.21 -1.71
C GLU A 3 -16.23 -27.15 -0.66
N GLU A 4 -17.50 -27.07 -0.25
CA GLU A 4 -17.97 -26.12 0.77
C GLU A 4 -17.29 -26.30 2.14
N GLN A 5 -16.89 -27.53 2.50
CA GLN A 5 -16.19 -27.77 3.77
C GLN A 5 -14.73 -27.34 3.67
N LEU A 6 -14.08 -27.53 2.52
CA LEU A 6 -12.70 -27.12 2.29
C LEU A 6 -12.57 -25.59 2.30
N GLU A 7 -13.49 -24.87 1.67
CA GLU A 7 -13.54 -23.40 1.70
C GLU A 7 -13.66 -22.86 3.14
N SER A 8 -14.57 -23.42 3.94
CA SER A 8 -14.77 -23.01 5.34
C SER A 8 -13.53 -23.22 6.22
N LEU A 9 -12.71 -24.24 5.91
CA LEU A 9 -11.47 -24.52 6.62
C LEU A 9 -10.35 -23.57 6.22
N LEU A 10 -10.32 -23.16 4.95
CA LEU A 10 -9.35 -22.23 4.40
C LEU A 10 -9.61 -20.77 4.81
N GLU A 11 -10.80 -20.44 5.33
CA GLU A 11 -11.04 -19.16 6.01
C GLU A 11 -10.11 -18.97 7.23
N ASN A 12 -9.69 -20.06 7.88
CA ASN A 12 -8.79 -20.00 9.02
C ASN A 12 -7.32 -19.99 8.56
N PRO A 13 -6.54 -18.93 8.82
CA PRO A 13 -5.19 -18.78 8.30
C PRO A 13 -4.22 -19.87 8.79
N ALA A 14 -4.36 -20.33 10.03
CA ALA A 14 -3.52 -21.39 10.59
C ALA A 14 -3.79 -22.76 9.92
N VAL A 15 -5.03 -23.03 9.50
CA VAL A 15 -5.38 -24.27 8.79
C VAL A 15 -4.90 -24.23 7.36
N ARG A 16 -5.01 -23.06 6.71
CA ARG A 16 -4.52 -22.84 5.36
C ARG A 16 -3.01 -23.06 5.25
N GLU A 17 -2.25 -22.47 6.16
CA GLU A 17 -0.80 -22.65 6.25
C GLU A 17 -0.46 -24.13 6.46
N ALA A 18 -1.18 -24.80 7.35
CA ALA A 18 -0.97 -26.22 7.59
C ALA A 18 -1.27 -27.11 6.37
N ILE A 19 -2.33 -26.80 5.61
CA ILE A 19 -2.66 -27.52 4.36
C ILE A 19 -1.60 -27.26 3.29
N ALA A 20 -1.08 -26.03 3.18
CA ALA A 20 -0.04 -25.68 2.21
C ALA A 20 1.27 -26.44 2.48
N VAL A 21 1.71 -26.53 3.74
CA VAL A 21 2.91 -27.29 4.14
C VAL A 21 2.76 -28.77 3.79
N VAL A 22 1.60 -29.37 4.07
CA VAL A 22 1.32 -30.77 3.73
C VAL A 22 1.27 -30.96 2.22
N PHE A 23 0.69 -30.03 1.47
CA PHE A 23 0.59 -30.09 0.01
C PHE A 23 1.97 -30.00 -0.68
N ASP A 24 2.83 -29.10 -0.20
CA ASP A 24 4.20 -28.93 -0.69
C ASP A 24 5.06 -30.16 -0.39
N ARG A 25 5.03 -30.66 0.85
CA ARG A 25 5.79 -31.84 1.27
C ARG A 25 5.34 -33.14 0.61
N SER A 26 4.11 -33.20 0.09
CA SER A 26 3.57 -34.38 -0.61
C SER A 26 3.69 -34.31 -2.13
N ASP A 27 4.53 -33.41 -2.67
CA ASP A 27 4.68 -33.18 -4.11
C ASP A 27 3.32 -33.04 -4.80
N GLY A 28 2.54 -32.07 -4.33
CA GLY A 28 1.20 -31.78 -4.83
C GLY A 28 0.13 -32.80 -4.41
N GLY A 29 0.33 -33.52 -3.30
CA GLY A 29 -0.62 -34.50 -2.77
C GLY A 29 -0.50 -35.90 -3.37
N SER A 30 0.58 -36.18 -4.11
CA SER A 30 0.82 -37.47 -4.77
C SER A 30 1.59 -38.46 -3.89
N GLU A 31 2.44 -37.96 -2.98
CA GLU A 31 3.24 -38.77 -2.06
C GLU A 31 2.55 -39.03 -0.71
N LYS A 32 2.97 -40.12 -0.04
CA LYS A 32 2.47 -40.50 1.28
C LYS A 32 3.31 -39.83 2.34
N LEU A 33 2.65 -39.14 3.27
CA LEU A 33 3.30 -38.44 4.37
C LEU A 33 3.14 -39.19 5.69
N GLN A 34 4.19 -39.16 6.50
CA GLN A 34 4.14 -39.50 7.91
C GLN A 34 4.35 -38.25 8.76
N TRP A 35 3.96 -38.32 10.03
CA TRP A 35 4.18 -37.22 10.97
C TRP A 35 5.65 -36.78 11.02
N GLY A 36 6.60 -37.72 10.89
CA GLY A 36 8.02 -37.40 10.87
C GLY A 36 8.47 -36.49 9.72
N ASP A 37 7.74 -36.48 8.60
CA ASP A 37 8.09 -35.72 7.39
C ASP A 37 7.66 -34.25 7.45
N VAL A 38 6.81 -33.91 8.43
CA VAL A 38 6.20 -32.58 8.59
C VAL A 38 6.32 -32.02 10.01
N SER A 39 6.81 -32.81 10.96
CA SER A 39 6.92 -32.43 12.39
C SER A 39 7.85 -31.24 12.67
N ASP A 40 8.67 -30.86 11.69
CA ASP A 40 9.53 -29.68 11.69
C ASP A 40 8.76 -28.38 11.39
N ALA A 41 7.64 -28.47 10.67
CA ALA A 41 6.87 -27.33 10.18
C ALA A 41 5.43 -27.26 10.69
N LEU A 42 4.90 -28.35 11.26
CA LEU A 42 3.56 -28.44 11.82
C LEU A 42 3.61 -28.82 13.29
N SER A 43 2.67 -28.32 14.09
CA SER A 43 2.41 -28.84 15.42
C SER A 43 1.57 -30.13 15.37
N SER A 44 1.69 -30.96 16.41
CA SER A 44 0.92 -32.21 16.52
C SER A 44 -0.59 -31.97 16.55
N ASP A 45 -1.00 -30.81 17.07
CA ASP A 45 -2.40 -30.41 17.16
C ASP A 45 -2.97 -30.01 15.79
N GLU A 46 -2.18 -29.35 14.95
CA GLU A 46 -2.52 -28.99 13.57
C GLU A 46 -2.61 -30.23 12.68
N TRP A 47 -1.63 -31.13 12.77
CA TRP A 47 -1.66 -32.42 12.07
C TRP A 47 -2.87 -33.28 12.47
N GLY A 48 -3.15 -33.38 13.76
CA GLY A 48 -4.34 -34.07 14.26
C GLY A 48 -5.66 -33.43 13.86
N ARG A 49 -5.67 -32.11 13.61
CA ARG A 49 -6.84 -31.40 13.06
C ARG A 49 -7.05 -31.76 11.59
N LEU A 50 -6.01 -31.77 10.76
CA LEU A 50 -6.11 -32.12 9.34
C LEU A 50 -6.66 -33.54 9.10
N ILE A 51 -6.33 -34.49 10.00
CA ILE A 51 -6.89 -35.84 9.96
C ILE A 51 -8.37 -35.84 10.38
N ARG A 52 -8.75 -35.08 11.41
CA ARG A 52 -10.14 -35.01 11.90
C ARG A 52 -11.08 -34.35 10.91
N GLU A 53 -10.61 -33.29 10.25
CA GLU A 53 -11.37 -32.55 9.23
C GLU A 53 -11.41 -33.31 7.89
N GLY A 54 -10.73 -34.46 7.77
CA GLY A 54 -10.80 -35.31 6.59
C GLY A 54 -9.98 -34.82 5.40
N VAL A 55 -9.08 -33.86 5.61
CA VAL A 55 -8.11 -33.38 4.60
C VAL A 55 -7.05 -34.46 4.36
N LEU A 56 -6.57 -35.09 5.44
CA LEU A 56 -5.64 -36.21 5.42
C LEU A 56 -6.36 -37.54 5.63
N VAL A 57 -6.21 -38.45 4.68
CA VAL A 57 -6.82 -39.78 4.70
C VAL A 57 -5.73 -40.84 4.84
N SER A 58 -5.98 -41.84 5.69
CA SER A 58 -5.07 -42.96 5.90
C SER A 58 -4.90 -43.79 4.63
N ALA A 59 -3.68 -43.87 4.11
CA ALA A 59 -3.31 -44.61 2.90
C ALA A 59 -2.15 -45.59 3.18
N GLY A 60 -2.49 -46.78 3.68
CA GLY A 60 -1.50 -47.81 4.01
C GLY A 60 -0.71 -47.48 5.27
N ALA A 61 0.60 -47.22 5.13
CA ALA A 61 1.51 -46.93 6.26
C ALA A 61 1.66 -45.42 6.56
N GLY A 62 0.92 -44.54 5.87
CA GLY A 62 0.97 -43.08 6.04
C GLY A 62 -0.35 -42.42 5.67
N PHE A 63 -0.34 -41.10 5.53
CA PHE A 63 -1.50 -40.27 5.17
C PHE A 63 -1.30 -39.64 3.78
N THR A 64 -2.39 -39.47 3.04
CA THR A 64 -2.42 -38.78 1.75
C THR A 64 -3.56 -37.77 1.73
N ILE A 65 -3.50 -36.81 0.82
CA ILE A 65 -4.52 -35.76 0.69
C ILE A 65 -5.77 -36.37 0.04
N ALA A 66 -6.94 -36.13 0.63
CA ALA A 66 -8.20 -36.74 0.20
C ALA A 66 -8.58 -36.41 -1.25
N ASN A 67 -8.33 -35.18 -1.69
CA ASN A 67 -8.58 -34.71 -3.04
C ASN A 67 -7.55 -33.64 -3.44
N PRO A 68 -6.39 -34.04 -4.00
CA PRO A 68 -5.29 -33.12 -4.23
C PRO A 68 -5.61 -32.04 -5.27
N GLU A 69 -6.42 -32.34 -6.28
CA GLU A 69 -6.77 -31.36 -7.32
C GLU A 69 -7.70 -30.25 -6.80
N GLU A 70 -8.64 -30.62 -5.93
CA GLU A 70 -9.55 -29.68 -5.25
C GLU A 70 -8.76 -28.77 -4.30
N VAL A 71 -7.86 -29.35 -3.49
CA VAL A 71 -6.95 -28.58 -2.61
C VAL A 71 -6.05 -27.65 -3.42
N ARG A 72 -5.52 -28.09 -4.56
CA ARG A 72 -4.70 -27.27 -5.47
C ARG A 72 -5.48 -26.07 -6.02
N GLN A 73 -6.70 -26.30 -6.49
CA GLN A 73 -7.55 -25.26 -7.04
C GLN A 73 -7.95 -24.24 -5.97
N THR A 74 -8.40 -24.69 -4.78
CA THR A 74 -8.85 -23.77 -3.73
C THR A 74 -7.68 -23.01 -3.09
N LEU A 75 -6.49 -23.63 -2.99
CA LEU A 75 -5.25 -22.93 -2.61
C LEU A 75 -4.81 -21.93 -3.68
N GLN A 76 -5.07 -22.16 -4.97
CA GLN A 76 -4.81 -21.18 -6.03
C GLN A 76 -5.83 -20.04 -6.02
N GLU A 77 -7.11 -20.31 -5.80
CA GLU A 77 -8.14 -19.27 -5.71
C GLU A 77 -7.97 -18.38 -4.46
N HIS A 78 -7.55 -18.97 -3.33
CA HIS A 78 -7.20 -18.22 -2.12
C HIS A 78 -5.75 -17.70 -2.13
N GLY A 79 -4.89 -18.28 -2.97
CA GLY A 79 -3.51 -17.88 -3.23
C GLY A 79 -3.39 -16.75 -4.26
N ASP A 80 -4.38 -16.56 -5.13
CA ASP A 80 -4.52 -15.39 -6.02
C ASP A 80 -4.96 -14.14 -5.24
N SER A 81 -5.35 -14.28 -3.96
CA SER A 81 -5.45 -13.16 -3.01
C SER A 81 -4.13 -12.87 -2.27
N SER A 82 -3.10 -13.70 -2.45
CA SER A 82 -1.71 -13.38 -2.11
C SER A 82 -0.95 -13.16 -3.42
N ASP A 83 -1.10 -11.96 -3.95
CA ASP A 83 -0.38 -11.51 -5.13
C ASP A 83 1.13 -11.78 -4.97
N THR A 84 1.58 -12.69 -5.83
CA THR A 84 2.94 -13.05 -6.20
C THR A 84 4.09 -12.22 -5.63
N THR A 85 4.87 -12.80 -4.71
CA THR A 85 6.34 -12.65 -4.69
C THR A 85 6.94 -13.84 -3.95
N ASP A 86 7.14 -14.97 -4.65
CA ASP A 86 8.10 -15.98 -4.23
C ASP A 86 9.16 -16.16 -5.31
N GLY A 87 10.41 -16.04 -4.87
CA GLY A 87 11.59 -16.17 -5.71
C GLY A 87 12.54 -14.98 -5.61
N VAL A 88 13.03 -14.65 -4.41
CA VAL A 88 14.44 -14.44 -4.05
C VAL A 88 14.48 -14.31 -2.52
N ASP A 89 14.84 -15.38 -1.83
CA ASP A 89 15.48 -15.27 -0.51
C ASP A 89 16.88 -14.69 -0.76
N ASP A 90 17.02 -13.38 -0.62
CA ASP A 90 18.24 -12.74 -0.12
C ASP A 90 18.03 -11.24 0.08
N ILE A 91 18.44 -10.80 1.27
CA ILE A 91 18.43 -9.43 1.81
C ILE A 91 17.01 -8.95 2.17
N ASP A 92 16.79 -8.69 3.45
CA ASP A 92 15.50 -8.30 4.05
C ASP A 92 15.43 -6.76 4.18
N PRO A 93 14.94 -6.00 3.17
CA PRO A 93 14.69 -4.58 3.30
C PRO A 93 13.39 -4.39 4.08
N GLU A 94 13.54 -4.12 5.39
CA GLU A 94 12.51 -3.73 6.36
C GLU A 94 11.07 -4.08 5.93
N SER A 95 10.67 -5.33 6.18
CA SER A 95 9.34 -5.82 5.88
C SER A 95 8.27 -4.87 6.46
N TRP A 96 7.29 -4.48 5.63
CA TRP A 96 6.21 -3.59 6.06
C TRP A 96 5.58 -4.10 7.34
N ALA A 97 5.45 -3.21 8.33
CA ALA A 97 4.75 -3.57 9.56
C ALA A 97 3.30 -3.95 9.20
N TRP A 98 2.69 -4.84 9.99
CA TRP A 98 1.33 -5.27 9.73
C TRP A 98 0.34 -4.09 9.67
N TYR A 99 0.61 -3.02 10.42
CA TYR A 99 -0.14 -1.77 10.37
C TYR A 99 -0.02 -1.06 9.01
N ASP A 100 1.15 -1.09 8.37
CA ASP A 100 1.36 -0.48 7.04
C ASP A 100 0.58 -1.25 5.96
N LYS A 101 0.58 -2.59 6.06
CA LYS A 101 -0.22 -3.46 5.19
C LYS A 101 -1.73 -3.22 5.39
N ALA A 102 -2.18 -3.15 6.64
CA ALA A 102 -3.56 -2.85 6.98
C ALA A 102 -3.99 -1.44 6.49
N ALA A 103 -3.10 -0.45 6.61
CA ALA A 103 -3.30 0.88 6.07
C ALA A 103 -3.45 0.86 4.53
N GLY A 104 -2.62 0.08 3.83
CA GLY A 104 -2.72 -0.13 2.38
C GLY A 104 -4.06 -0.70 1.95
N VAL A 105 -4.48 -1.81 2.56
CA VAL A 105 -5.77 -2.45 2.28
C VAL A 105 -6.93 -1.50 2.58
N THR A 106 -6.86 -0.76 3.69
CA THR A 106 -7.90 0.21 4.07
C THR A 106 -7.97 1.37 3.07
N ALA A 107 -6.81 1.88 2.61
CA ALA A 107 -6.77 2.96 1.63
C ALA A 107 -7.36 2.52 0.27
N LEU A 108 -7.10 1.28 -0.15
CA LEU A 108 -7.73 0.68 -1.34
C LEU A 108 -9.25 0.51 -1.16
N ALA A 109 -9.71 0.08 0.01
CA ALA A 109 -11.12 0.01 0.33
C ALA A 109 -11.80 1.39 0.25
N PHE A 110 -11.17 2.43 0.80
CA PHE A 110 -11.66 3.81 0.65
C PHE A 110 -11.66 4.28 -0.80
N PHE A 111 -10.66 3.90 -1.59
CA PHE A 111 -10.63 4.19 -3.02
C PHE A 111 -11.83 3.57 -3.76
N ALA A 112 -12.23 2.34 -3.41
CA ALA A 112 -13.45 1.72 -3.92
C ALA A 112 -14.73 2.51 -3.55
N GLY A 113 -14.70 3.31 -2.48
CA GLY A 113 -15.76 4.26 -2.12
C GLY A 113 -15.97 5.40 -3.12
N TYR A 114 -15.08 5.57 -4.09
CA TYR A 114 -15.33 6.46 -5.23
C TYR A 114 -16.44 5.91 -6.15
N TRP A 115 -16.55 4.58 -6.26
CA TRP A 115 -17.55 3.89 -7.07
C TRP A 115 -18.72 3.34 -6.24
N ASN A 116 -18.47 2.96 -4.98
CA ASN A 116 -19.47 2.40 -4.08
C ASN A 116 -20.06 3.47 -3.14
N THR A 117 -21.39 3.63 -3.15
CA THR A 117 -22.09 4.62 -2.31
C THR A 117 -22.08 4.26 -0.82
N GLY A 118 -22.07 2.98 -0.45
CA GLY A 118 -22.09 2.56 0.96
C GLY A 118 -20.81 2.95 1.72
N ILE A 119 -19.64 2.74 1.09
CA ILE A 119 -18.35 3.16 1.67
C ILE A 119 -18.29 4.69 1.77
N ARG A 120 -18.78 5.38 0.75
CA ARG A 120 -18.89 6.84 0.74
C ARG A 120 -19.77 7.36 1.86
N ASP A 121 -20.91 6.73 2.14
CA ASP A 121 -21.85 7.18 3.16
C ASP A 121 -21.30 6.99 4.57
N ILE A 122 -20.57 5.89 4.82
CA ILE A 122 -19.87 5.65 6.08
C ILE A 122 -18.82 6.75 6.32
N ILE A 123 -17.97 6.99 5.33
CA ILE A 123 -16.93 8.04 5.39
C ILE A 123 -17.58 9.41 5.58
N ALA A 124 -18.61 9.71 4.78
CA ALA A 124 -19.29 10.99 4.85
C ALA A 124 -19.95 11.21 6.22
N SER A 125 -20.51 10.17 6.84
CA SER A 125 -21.10 10.24 8.17
C SER A 125 -20.04 10.53 9.24
N PHE A 126 -18.91 9.82 9.19
CA PHE A 126 -17.80 10.01 10.12
C PHE A 126 -17.19 11.42 9.99
N ASP A 127 -16.87 11.83 8.77
CA ASP A 127 -16.31 13.15 8.50
C ASP A 127 -17.31 14.26 8.80
N ASN A 128 -18.61 14.05 8.58
CA ASN A 128 -19.61 15.05 8.96
C ASN A 128 -19.72 15.18 10.49
N LEU A 129 -19.57 14.11 11.27
CA LEU A 129 -19.55 14.22 12.74
C LEU A 129 -18.38 15.08 13.24
N LEU A 130 -17.21 14.97 12.61
CA LEU A 130 -16.01 15.73 12.97
C LEU A 130 -15.97 17.14 12.38
N LEU A 131 -16.34 17.29 11.10
CA LEU A 131 -16.17 18.51 10.32
C LEU A 131 -17.42 19.39 10.31
N ALA A 132 -18.63 18.89 10.58
CA ALA A 132 -19.83 19.73 10.60
C ALA A 132 -19.72 20.93 11.56
N PRO A 133 -19.22 20.78 12.81
CA PRO A 133 -19.06 21.92 13.71
C PRO A 133 -18.12 23.01 13.17
N ILE A 134 -17.15 22.61 12.33
CA ILE A 134 -16.19 23.52 11.72
C ILE A 134 -16.84 24.22 10.52
N VAL A 135 -17.54 23.47 9.67
CA VAL A 135 -18.24 24.00 8.49
C VAL A 135 -19.35 24.97 8.87
N ASP A 136 -20.03 24.74 9.99
CA ASP A 136 -21.08 25.64 10.47
C ASP A 136 -20.52 26.93 11.09
N LEU A 137 -19.24 26.93 11.49
CA LEU A 137 -18.59 28.06 12.16
C LEU A 137 -17.83 28.97 11.19
N VAL A 138 -17.22 28.41 10.14
CA VAL A 138 -16.40 29.17 9.19
C VAL A 138 -16.81 28.93 7.74
N PRO A 139 -16.60 29.93 6.86
CA PRO A 139 -16.94 29.78 5.45
C PRO A 139 -16.22 28.60 4.79
N PHE A 140 -16.89 27.95 3.82
CA PHE A 140 -16.35 26.76 3.15
C PHE A 140 -14.94 26.94 2.54
N TYR A 141 -14.59 28.12 2.03
CA TYR A 141 -13.23 28.39 1.52
C TYR A 141 -12.16 28.36 2.63
N VAL A 142 -12.52 28.76 3.86
CA VAL A 142 -11.66 28.66 5.06
C VAL A 142 -11.51 27.21 5.48
N VAL A 143 -12.58 26.41 5.39
CA VAL A 143 -12.53 24.96 5.63
C VAL A 143 -11.51 24.30 4.70
N ILE A 144 -11.53 24.63 3.39
CA ILE A 144 -10.55 24.10 2.43
C ILE A 144 -9.13 24.49 2.81
N ILE A 145 -8.89 25.75 3.22
CA ILE A 145 -7.57 26.20 3.65
C ILE A 145 -7.12 25.45 4.90
N LEU A 146 -8.00 25.28 5.88
CA LEU A 146 -7.70 24.54 7.11
C LEU A 146 -7.36 23.08 6.79
N LEU A 147 -8.16 22.42 5.96
CA LEU A 147 -7.88 21.07 5.48
C LEU A 147 -6.55 21.00 4.75
N ALA A 148 -6.24 21.96 3.87
CA ALA A 148 -4.97 22.00 3.16
C ALA A 148 -3.76 22.17 4.10
N ILE A 149 -3.89 22.98 5.16
CA ILE A 149 -2.85 23.16 6.17
C ILE A 149 -2.67 21.87 6.99
N VAL A 150 -3.75 21.27 7.46
CA VAL A 150 -3.72 19.99 8.19
C VAL A 150 -3.12 18.89 7.30
N THR A 151 -3.52 18.83 6.04
CA THR A 151 -2.98 17.89 5.05
C THR A 151 -1.51 18.10 4.78
N GLY A 152 -1.08 19.35 4.61
CA GLY A 152 0.34 19.67 4.51
C GLY A 152 1.09 19.22 5.76
N LEU A 153 0.54 19.48 6.95
CA LEU A 153 1.20 19.19 8.22
C LEU A 153 1.38 17.69 8.43
N TYR A 154 0.31 16.89 8.32
CA TYR A 154 0.45 15.44 8.47
C TYR A 154 1.31 14.88 7.33
N SER A 155 1.19 15.37 6.10
CA SER A 155 2.02 14.90 4.98
C SER A 155 3.51 15.11 5.27
N THR A 156 3.88 16.26 5.82
CA THR A 156 5.27 16.54 6.20
C THR A 156 5.70 15.69 7.39
N VAL A 157 4.86 15.51 8.40
CA VAL A 157 5.18 14.66 9.57
C VAL A 157 5.36 13.20 9.17
N LEU A 158 4.46 12.66 8.34
CA LEU A 158 4.52 11.30 7.83
C LEU A 158 5.78 11.10 6.97
N GLN A 159 6.09 12.05 6.08
CA GLN A 159 7.33 12.00 5.31
C GLN A 159 8.55 12.02 6.22
N ALA A 160 8.61 12.93 7.21
CA ALA A 160 9.75 13.03 8.10
C ALA A 160 9.92 11.81 9.04
N ARG A 161 8.84 11.10 9.37
CA ARG A 161 8.85 9.94 10.26
C ARG A 161 9.06 8.61 9.55
N LEU A 162 8.53 8.47 8.34
CA LEU A 162 8.50 7.20 7.60
C LEU A 162 9.53 7.14 6.47
N MET A 163 10.13 8.27 6.09
CA MET A 163 11.20 8.31 5.10
C MET A 163 12.54 8.37 5.83
N ASP A 164 13.32 7.31 5.69
CA ASP A 164 14.70 7.29 6.17
C ASP A 164 15.62 7.95 5.15
N HIS A 165 16.06 9.18 5.48
CA HIS A 165 16.94 9.96 4.64
C HIS A 165 18.38 9.42 4.61
N GLU A 166 18.83 8.75 5.68
CA GLU A 166 20.19 8.24 5.82
C GLU A 166 20.36 6.98 4.95
N THR A 167 19.41 6.05 5.06
CA THR A 167 19.35 4.87 4.19
C THR A 167 19.28 5.26 2.72
N MET A 168 18.47 6.28 2.37
CA MET A 168 18.39 6.78 0.99
C MET A 168 19.71 7.37 0.49
N GLN A 169 20.47 8.10 1.33
CA GLN A 169 21.78 8.64 0.97
C GLN A 169 22.81 7.54 0.74
N MET A 170 22.87 6.54 1.62
CA MET A 170 23.75 5.39 1.47
C MET A 170 23.50 4.64 0.15
N TYR A 171 22.23 4.45 -0.23
CA TYR A 171 21.89 3.83 -1.52
C TYR A 171 22.31 4.68 -2.72
N GLN A 172 22.15 6.02 -2.64
CA GLN A 172 22.59 6.93 -3.69
C GLN A 172 24.12 6.89 -3.87
N GLU A 173 24.87 6.87 -2.77
CA GLU A 173 26.34 6.75 -2.79
C GLU A 173 26.79 5.42 -3.40
N ARG A 174 26.21 4.29 -2.96
CA ARG A 174 26.54 2.97 -3.52
C ARG A 174 26.25 2.90 -5.02
N MET A 175 25.13 3.47 -5.47
CA MET A 175 24.78 3.50 -6.89
C MET A 175 25.72 4.42 -7.70
N ALA A 176 26.16 5.53 -7.12
CA ALA A 176 27.14 6.42 -7.74
C ALA A 176 28.51 5.73 -7.91
N GLU A 177 28.98 5.04 -6.86
CA GLU A 177 30.23 4.27 -6.91
C GLU A 177 30.19 3.16 -7.95
N LEU A 178 29.07 2.42 -8.03
CA LEU A 178 28.88 1.37 -9.04
C LEU A 178 28.91 1.94 -10.47
N ASN A 179 28.31 3.11 -10.69
CA ASN A 179 28.34 3.77 -12.00
C ASN A 179 29.75 4.26 -12.37
N GLU A 180 30.51 4.81 -11.41
CA GLU A 180 31.90 5.24 -11.63
C GLU A 180 32.80 4.04 -11.96
N ARG A 181 32.68 2.93 -11.20
CA ARG A 181 33.39 1.68 -11.47
C ARG A 181 33.08 1.13 -12.86
N LYS A 182 31.81 1.19 -13.28
CA LYS A 182 31.36 0.76 -14.61
C LYS A 182 31.98 1.59 -15.71
N GLU A 183 32.01 2.92 -15.55
CA GLU A 183 32.61 3.83 -16.52
C GLU A 183 34.12 3.59 -16.64
N ALA A 184 34.82 3.45 -15.51
CA ALA A 184 36.25 3.12 -15.49
C ALA A 184 36.57 1.73 -16.09
N ALA A 185 35.73 0.73 -15.90
CA ALA A 185 35.88 -0.59 -16.54
C ALA A 185 35.65 -0.52 -18.06
N LYS A 186 34.64 0.25 -18.49
CA LYS A 186 34.33 0.49 -19.90
C LYS A 186 35.44 1.23 -20.63
N GLU A 187 36.04 2.25 -20.00
CA GLU A 187 37.18 2.99 -20.56
C GLU A 187 38.43 2.10 -20.71
N ARG A 188 38.61 1.14 -19.79
CA ARG A 188 39.72 0.17 -19.85
C ARG A 188 39.46 -0.98 -20.83
N GLY A 189 38.24 -1.12 -21.34
CA GLY A 189 37.85 -2.21 -22.25
C GLY A 189 37.89 -3.59 -21.58
N ASP A 190 37.64 -3.65 -20.28
CA ASP A 190 37.67 -4.88 -19.48
C ASP A 190 36.26 -5.47 -19.39
N ASP A 191 35.95 -6.39 -20.30
CA ASP A 191 34.64 -7.02 -20.41
C ASP A 191 34.32 -7.92 -19.21
N GLU A 192 35.33 -8.53 -18.57
CA GLU A 192 35.15 -9.38 -17.38
C GLU A 192 34.78 -8.54 -16.15
N ALA A 193 35.44 -7.41 -15.97
CA ALA A 193 35.07 -6.44 -14.92
C ALA A 193 33.67 -5.84 -15.17
N LEU A 194 33.28 -5.63 -16.42
CA LEU A 194 31.93 -5.15 -16.77
C LEU A 194 30.84 -6.17 -16.46
N GLU A 195 31.10 -7.47 -16.64
CA GLU A 195 30.16 -8.53 -16.27
C GLU A 195 29.99 -8.62 -14.75
N GLN A 196 31.09 -8.54 -13.98
CA GLN A 196 31.01 -8.53 -12.51
C GLN A 196 30.23 -7.32 -11.98
N ILE A 197 30.48 -6.12 -12.53
CA ILE A 197 29.75 -4.90 -12.13
C ILE A 197 28.28 -4.98 -12.54
N GLN A 198 27.93 -5.62 -13.67
CA GLN A 198 26.54 -5.85 -14.05
C GLN A 198 25.82 -6.80 -13.08
N ALA A 199 26.50 -7.85 -12.60
CA ALA A 199 25.95 -8.73 -11.56
C ALA A 199 25.71 -7.96 -10.26
N GLU A 200 26.67 -7.14 -9.81
CA GLU A 200 26.50 -6.24 -8.64
C GLU A 200 25.35 -5.23 -8.86
N GLN A 201 25.17 -4.71 -10.08
CA GLN A 201 24.03 -3.84 -10.42
C GLN A 201 22.68 -4.57 -10.34
N MET A 202 22.65 -5.86 -10.67
CA MET A 202 21.44 -6.69 -10.58
C MET A 202 21.09 -7.00 -9.12
N GLU A 203 22.07 -7.26 -8.26
CA GLU A 203 21.89 -7.39 -6.81
C GLU A 203 21.40 -6.05 -6.20
N ALA A 204 22.03 -4.94 -6.57
CA ALA A 204 21.60 -3.60 -6.17
C ALA A 204 20.24 -3.19 -6.78
N ALA A 205 19.75 -3.87 -7.82
CA ALA A 205 18.40 -3.69 -8.33
C ALA A 205 17.36 -4.39 -7.45
N GLY A 206 17.70 -5.51 -6.80
CA GLY A 206 16.90 -6.10 -5.72
C GLY A 206 16.70 -5.10 -4.57
N ASP A 207 17.76 -4.38 -4.21
CA ASP A 207 17.72 -3.29 -3.23
C ASP A 207 16.81 -2.10 -3.65
N GLN A 208 16.58 -1.89 -4.96
CA GLN A 208 15.63 -0.86 -5.44
C GLN A 208 14.19 -1.17 -5.03
N LEU A 209 13.80 -2.44 -4.86
CA LEU A 209 12.49 -2.79 -4.31
C LEU A 209 12.38 -2.36 -2.84
N GLY A 210 13.47 -2.41 -2.08
CA GLY A 210 13.55 -1.85 -0.73
C GLY A 210 13.34 -0.33 -0.73
N MET A 211 14.00 0.38 -1.65
CA MET A 211 13.82 1.82 -1.84
C MET A 211 12.36 2.18 -2.20
N PHE A 212 11.73 1.39 -3.07
CA PHE A 212 10.32 1.53 -3.40
C PHE A 212 9.45 1.37 -2.15
N LYS A 213 9.65 0.31 -1.34
CA LYS A 213 8.90 0.13 -0.09
C LYS A 213 9.02 1.33 0.85
N LEU A 214 10.23 1.90 0.98
CA LEU A 214 10.48 3.10 1.80
C LEU A 214 9.76 4.34 1.26
N GLN A 215 9.68 4.51 -0.06
CA GLN A 215 8.95 5.63 -0.68
C GLN A 215 7.43 5.43 -0.68
N PHE A 216 6.96 4.19 -0.76
CA PHE A 216 5.54 3.86 -0.78
C PHE A 216 4.89 3.93 0.60
N ARG A 217 5.63 3.61 1.67
CA ARG A 217 5.14 3.69 3.04
C ARG A 217 4.49 5.04 3.38
N PRO A 218 5.17 6.20 3.23
CA PRO A 218 4.53 7.49 3.49
C PRO A 218 3.38 7.78 2.52
N MET A 219 3.44 7.32 1.25
CA MET A 219 2.37 7.55 0.29
C MET A 219 1.08 6.84 0.67
N VAL A 220 1.15 5.58 1.10
CA VAL A 220 -0.02 4.80 1.53
C VAL A 220 -0.71 5.47 2.71
N TRP A 221 0.05 5.90 3.72
CA TRP A 221 -0.51 6.59 4.88
C TRP A 221 -1.08 7.96 4.53
N ILE A 222 -0.41 8.73 3.67
CA ILE A 222 -0.95 9.99 3.16
C ILE A 222 -2.25 9.73 2.43
N MET A 223 -2.31 8.71 1.58
CA MET A 223 -3.49 8.33 0.81
C MET A 223 -4.65 7.89 1.72
N LEU A 224 -4.36 7.08 2.73
CA LEU A 224 -5.33 6.64 3.74
C LEU A 224 -6.03 7.83 4.43
N LEU A 225 -5.29 8.89 4.74
CA LEU A 225 -5.83 10.11 5.36
C LEU A 225 -6.47 11.06 4.34
N THR A 226 -5.92 11.14 3.13
CA THR A 226 -6.34 12.11 2.11
C THR A 226 -7.63 11.67 1.40
N ILE A 227 -7.79 10.37 1.10
CA ILE A 227 -8.93 9.87 0.33
C ILE A 227 -10.27 10.16 1.04
N PRO A 228 -10.45 9.83 2.34
CA PRO A 228 -11.70 10.12 3.04
C PRO A 228 -12.09 11.60 2.98
N VAL A 229 -11.13 12.48 3.29
CA VAL A 229 -11.31 13.93 3.25
C VAL A 229 -11.76 14.39 1.87
N PHE A 230 -11.13 13.89 0.80
CA PHE A 230 -11.51 14.23 -0.58
C PHE A 230 -12.89 13.70 -0.97
N LEU A 231 -13.24 12.47 -0.56
CA LEU A 231 -14.54 11.87 -0.81
C LEU A 231 -15.64 12.69 -0.13
N TRP A 232 -15.42 13.08 1.13
CA TRP A 232 -16.32 13.96 1.85
C TRP A 232 -16.44 15.33 1.19
N LEU A 233 -15.32 15.95 0.80
CA LEU A 233 -15.33 17.27 0.16
C LEU A 233 -16.10 17.24 -1.16
N ARG A 234 -15.87 16.20 -1.98
CA ARG A 234 -16.64 15.96 -3.20
C ARG A 234 -18.12 15.73 -2.90
N TRP A 235 -18.44 14.96 -1.86
CA TRP A 235 -19.83 14.73 -1.46
C TRP A 235 -20.51 16.04 -1.05
N LYS A 236 -19.85 16.89 -0.27
CA LYS A 236 -20.37 18.18 0.18
C LYS A 236 -20.58 19.15 -0.98
N VAL A 237 -19.59 19.27 -1.87
CA VAL A 237 -19.63 20.15 -3.05
C VAL A 237 -20.65 19.67 -4.08
N ARG A 238 -20.70 18.37 -4.40
CA ARG A 238 -21.60 17.81 -5.41
C ARG A 238 -23.02 17.58 -4.89
N GLY A 239 -23.18 17.28 -3.61
CA GLY A 239 -24.47 17.05 -2.95
C GLY A 239 -25.28 18.32 -2.71
N GLY A 240 -24.75 19.51 -3.03
CA GLY A 240 -25.45 20.77 -2.81
C GLY A 240 -25.69 21.09 -1.33
N HIS A 241 -24.93 20.46 -0.43
CA HIS A 241 -25.04 20.59 1.02
C HIS A 241 -24.23 21.79 1.57
N LEU A 242 -23.77 22.67 0.68
CA LEU A 242 -23.15 23.94 1.04
C LEU A 242 -24.28 24.91 1.42
N GLY A 243 -24.06 25.77 2.42
CA GLY A 243 -25.06 26.74 2.86
C GLY A 243 -25.53 27.62 1.70
N VAL A 244 -26.75 28.15 1.77
CA VAL A 244 -27.43 28.90 0.69
C VAL A 244 -26.63 30.13 0.19
N GLY A 245 -25.59 30.56 0.90
CA GLY A 245 -24.66 31.63 0.50
C GLY A 245 -23.22 31.20 0.18
N GLU A 246 -22.91 29.90 0.21
CA GLU A 246 -21.55 29.36 0.02
C GLU A 246 -21.37 28.64 -1.31
N THR A 247 -22.26 28.89 -2.27
CA THR A 247 -22.29 28.21 -3.56
C THR A 247 -21.15 28.61 -4.50
N GLY A 248 -20.39 29.65 -4.17
CA GLY A 248 -19.27 30.11 -5.00
C GLY A 248 -18.18 30.86 -4.25
N LEU A 249 -17.06 31.01 -4.93
CA LEU A 249 -15.87 31.75 -4.53
C LEU A 249 -15.68 32.91 -5.49
N VAL A 250 -15.35 34.09 -4.98
CA VAL A 250 -14.93 35.21 -5.83
C VAL A 250 -13.43 35.10 -6.02
N VAL A 251 -13.01 34.70 -7.22
CA VAL A 251 -11.59 34.58 -7.59
C VAL A 251 -11.15 35.80 -8.41
N PRO A 252 -9.93 36.35 -8.17
CA PRO A 252 -9.47 37.56 -8.86
C PRO A 252 -9.40 37.46 -10.39
N LEU A 253 -9.23 36.25 -10.93
CA LEU A 253 -9.07 36.01 -12.37
C LEU A 253 -10.39 35.74 -13.12
N ALA A 254 -11.43 35.25 -12.44
CA ALA A 254 -12.68 34.79 -13.08
C ALA A 254 -13.96 35.34 -12.43
N GLY A 255 -13.85 36.14 -11.36
CA GLY A 255 -15.01 36.71 -10.67
C GLY A 255 -15.73 35.70 -9.78
N ALA A 256 -17.06 35.83 -9.64
CA ALA A 256 -17.86 34.90 -8.86
C ALA A 256 -18.06 33.59 -9.63
N VAL A 257 -17.39 32.53 -9.18
CA VAL A 257 -17.48 31.19 -9.77
C VAL A 257 -18.09 30.21 -8.78
N SER A 258 -18.92 29.29 -9.26
CA SER A 258 -19.42 28.22 -8.39
C SER A 258 -18.34 27.16 -8.13
N TRP A 259 -18.46 26.41 -7.03
CA TRP A 259 -17.50 25.36 -6.70
C TRP A 259 -17.44 24.24 -7.74
N GLN A 260 -18.54 23.99 -8.43
CA GLN A 260 -18.67 22.95 -9.45
C GLN A 260 -18.24 23.42 -10.85
N GLU A 261 -18.17 24.73 -11.07
CA GLU A 261 -17.74 25.28 -12.36
C GLU A 261 -16.27 24.94 -12.65
N PRO A 262 -15.94 24.69 -13.92
CA PRO A 262 -14.56 24.56 -14.35
C PRO A 262 -13.87 25.93 -14.31
N LEU A 263 -12.84 26.08 -13.48
CA LEU A 263 -12.08 27.33 -13.38
C LEU A 263 -10.83 27.32 -14.27
N LEU A 264 -10.13 26.19 -14.34
CA LEU A 264 -8.87 26.06 -15.05
C LEU A 264 -8.85 24.72 -15.81
N GLY A 265 -9.16 24.78 -17.10
CA GLY A 265 -9.35 23.59 -17.92
C GLY A 265 -10.58 22.77 -17.47
N PRO A 266 -10.54 21.42 -17.55
CA PRO A 266 -11.64 20.56 -17.09
C PRO A 266 -11.70 20.41 -15.55
N MET A 267 -10.85 21.11 -14.79
CA MET A 267 -10.79 20.99 -13.34
C MET A 267 -11.78 21.93 -12.65
N ALA A 268 -12.59 21.36 -11.75
CA ALA A 268 -13.56 22.10 -10.96
C ALA A 268 -12.88 23.09 -9.99
N THR A 269 -13.54 24.24 -9.74
CA THR A 269 -13.05 25.32 -8.86
C THR A 269 -12.57 24.82 -7.51
N TRP A 270 -13.30 23.89 -6.87
CA TRP A 270 -12.91 23.36 -5.56
C TRP A 270 -11.57 22.60 -5.59
N ILE A 271 -11.29 21.88 -6.69
CA ILE A 271 -10.02 21.14 -6.89
C ILE A 271 -8.88 22.15 -7.05
N VAL A 272 -9.08 23.17 -7.89
CA VAL A 272 -8.08 24.21 -8.14
C VAL A 272 -7.78 24.97 -6.85
N TRP A 273 -8.80 25.34 -6.08
CA TRP A 273 -8.65 26.03 -4.81
C TRP A 273 -7.93 25.17 -3.78
N TYR A 274 -8.32 23.90 -3.64
CA TYR A 274 -7.64 22.95 -2.75
C TYR A 274 -6.17 22.78 -3.14
N PHE A 275 -5.88 22.62 -4.43
CA PHE A 275 -4.52 22.45 -4.93
C PHE A 275 -3.67 23.69 -4.64
N LEU A 276 -4.19 24.89 -4.89
CA LEU A 276 -3.51 26.16 -4.62
C LEU A 276 -3.23 26.32 -3.12
N ALA A 277 -4.22 26.06 -2.26
CA ALA A 277 -4.07 26.10 -0.82
C ALA A 277 -3.06 25.03 -0.32
N SER A 278 -3.12 23.82 -0.86
CA SER A 278 -2.21 22.71 -0.51
C SER A 278 -0.77 23.00 -0.92
N MET A 279 -0.57 23.55 -2.11
CA MET A 279 0.76 23.95 -2.58
C MET A 279 1.33 25.09 -1.73
N ALA A 280 0.53 26.10 -1.40
CA ALA A 280 0.93 27.19 -0.53
C ALA A 280 1.25 26.70 0.90
N ALA A 281 0.39 25.86 1.48
CA ALA A 281 0.60 25.26 2.80
C ALA A 281 1.88 24.43 2.82
N ARG A 282 2.12 23.59 1.81
CA ARG A 282 3.35 22.80 1.69
C ARG A 282 4.59 23.70 1.65
N GLN A 283 4.57 24.77 0.85
CA GLN A 283 5.68 25.72 0.78
C GLN A 283 5.92 26.43 2.13
N ILE A 284 4.86 26.86 2.81
CA ILE A 284 4.96 27.50 4.12
C ILE A 284 5.56 26.50 5.13
N ILE A 285 5.04 25.28 5.19
CA ILE A 285 5.47 24.26 6.13
C ILE A 285 6.95 23.89 5.90
N GLN A 286 7.35 23.64 4.66
CA GLN A 286 8.75 23.37 4.30
C GLN A 286 9.69 24.50 4.73
N LYS A 287 9.30 25.76 4.50
CA LYS A 287 10.10 26.93 4.92
C LYS A 287 10.15 27.07 6.45
N THR A 288 9.03 26.85 7.15
CA THR A 288 8.97 27.01 8.61
C THR A 288 9.67 25.91 9.37
N LEU A 289 9.64 24.67 8.87
CA LEU A 289 10.27 23.52 9.51
C LEU A 289 11.72 23.29 9.05
N ASN A 290 12.24 24.14 8.15
CA ASN A 290 13.57 24.03 7.54
C ASN A 290 13.90 22.61 7.02
N VAL A 291 12.88 21.84 6.64
CA VAL A 291 13.04 20.50 6.07
C VAL A 291 13.39 20.71 4.60
N GLN A 292 14.68 20.73 4.29
CA GLN A 292 15.16 20.69 2.92
C GLN A 292 14.90 19.29 2.35
N THR A 293 13.73 19.07 1.76
CA THR A 293 13.46 17.85 0.97
C THR A 293 13.91 17.99 -0.49
N SER A 294 14.56 19.09 -0.85
CA SER A 294 15.18 19.24 -2.18
C SER A 294 16.65 18.88 -2.05
N PRO A 295 17.15 17.86 -2.76
CA PRO A 295 18.59 17.71 -2.91
C PRO A 295 19.11 19.02 -3.49
N SER A 296 20.15 19.58 -2.86
CA SER A 296 20.91 20.66 -3.44
C SER A 296 21.34 20.21 -4.84
N SER A 297 20.71 20.76 -5.89
CA SER A 297 21.30 20.69 -7.22
C SER A 297 22.53 21.59 -7.17
N SER A 298 23.66 21.01 -6.76
CA SER A 298 24.96 21.62 -7.00
C SER A 298 25.15 21.62 -8.51
N SER A 299 24.89 22.78 -9.11
CA SER A 299 25.51 23.18 -10.38
C SER A 299 26.99 23.42 -10.18
#